data_AF-A0A9W8CJ11-F1
#
_entry.id   AF-A0A9W8CJ11-F1
#
_cell.length_a   1.000
_cell.length_b   1.000
_cell.length_c   1.000
_cell.angle_alpha   90.00
_cell.angle_beta   90.00
_cell.angle_gamma   90.00
#
_symmetry.space_group_name_H-M   'P 1'
#
loop_
_entity.id
_entity.type
_entity.pdbx_description
1 polymer ?
#
loop_
_entity_poly.entity_id
_entity_poly.type
_entity_poly.pdbx_seq_one_letter_code
_entity_poly.pdbx_strand_id
1 'polypeptide(L)'
;MVCVVCQISLFNPALPTSKKNGKGKDKETEQQLVANKSIKDRALLLAALQCGHVFHSHCINTWLQKTSSASVCPLCSKPVNVSPVKLFLQIDDEDIAHAKPNQPLKKISVDELSNKISQLGITQSLDDSENNNNDKALELVNEKIEKLCKIAHNQEKQISGLKEQNKISKKKRSHLYCRLARSSNEIKELMTDVSKKNKLIDSLENEIALLALGQTL
;
A
#
# COMPACT_ATOMS: atom_id res chain seq x y z
N MET A 1 -28.75 -3.87 -5.28
CA MET A 1 -27.38 -3.32 -5.05
C MET A 1 -27.19 -2.10 -5.95
N VAL A 2 -26.82 -0.94 -5.39
CA VAL A 2 -26.64 0.33 -6.12
C VAL A 2 -25.20 0.81 -6.06
N CYS A 3 -24.74 1.51 -7.10
CA CYS A 3 -23.43 2.14 -7.13
C CYS A 3 -23.45 3.41 -6.27
N VAL A 4 -22.66 3.50 -5.21
CA VAL A 4 -22.66 4.69 -4.33
C VAL A 4 -22.16 5.97 -5.03
N VAL A 5 -21.43 5.83 -6.13
CA VAL A 5 -20.83 6.96 -6.87
C VAL A 5 -21.86 7.66 -7.76
N CYS A 6 -22.81 6.93 -8.35
CA CYS A 6 -23.83 7.48 -9.26
C CYS A 6 -25.27 7.21 -8.83
N GLN A 7 -25.49 6.44 -7.76
CA GLN A 7 -26.79 6.03 -7.21
C GLN A 7 -27.67 5.21 -8.18
N ILE A 8 -27.09 4.66 -9.25
CA ILE A 8 -27.79 3.79 -10.22
C ILE A 8 -27.55 2.32 -9.86
N SER A 9 -28.52 1.44 -10.16
CA SER A 9 -28.39 0.00 -9.97
C SER A 9 -27.16 -0.55 -10.70
N LEU A 10 -26.42 -1.45 -10.04
CA LEU A 10 -25.26 -2.12 -10.64
C LEU A 10 -25.65 -3.09 -11.76
N PHE A 11 -26.88 -3.61 -11.74
CA PHE A 11 -27.33 -4.70 -12.62
C PHE A 11 -28.51 -4.32 -13.52
N ASN A 12 -29.01 -3.08 -13.42
CA ASN A 12 -30.10 -2.62 -14.28
C ASN A 12 -30.00 -1.11 -14.50
N PRO A 13 -29.24 -0.65 -15.51
CA PRO A 13 -29.14 0.76 -15.84
C PRO A 13 -30.41 1.20 -16.60
N ALA A 14 -31.56 1.19 -15.93
CA ALA A 14 -32.71 1.94 -16.42
C ALA A 14 -32.33 3.43 -16.44
N LEU A 15 -32.42 4.01 -17.64
CA LEU A 15 -32.00 5.35 -18.04
C LEU A 15 -32.32 6.44 -16.99
N PRO A 16 -31.38 7.34 -16.60
CA PRO A 16 -31.74 8.52 -15.82
C PRO A 16 -32.56 9.48 -16.70
N THR A 17 -33.82 9.70 -16.33
CA THR A 17 -34.62 10.78 -16.90
C THR A 17 -34.01 12.12 -16.50
N SER A 18 -33.61 12.89 -17.51
CA SER A 18 -33.00 14.19 -17.34
C SER A 18 -33.97 15.16 -16.66
N LYS A 19 -33.73 15.53 -15.39
CA LYS A 19 -34.24 16.81 -14.86
C LYS A 19 -33.30 17.91 -15.32
N LYS A 20 -33.56 18.47 -16.51
CA LYS A 20 -33.01 19.78 -16.89
C LYS A 20 -33.76 20.86 -16.11
N ASN A 21 -33.17 21.35 -15.02
CA ASN A 21 -33.55 22.64 -14.46
C ASN A 21 -32.56 23.71 -14.95
N GLY A 22 -33.03 24.54 -15.88
CA GLY A 22 -32.85 25.99 -15.86
C GLY A 22 -31.48 26.63 -16.08
N LYS A 23 -31.37 27.26 -17.27
CA LYS A 23 -30.76 28.58 -17.57
C LYS A 23 -29.23 28.71 -17.58
N GLY A 24 -28.72 29.05 -18.76
CA GLY A 24 -27.42 29.66 -18.96
C GLY A 24 -26.86 29.37 -20.34
N LYS A 25 -27.02 30.33 -21.27
CA LYS A 25 -26.16 30.47 -22.46
C LYS A 25 -24.74 30.70 -21.91
N ASP A 26 -23.66 30.13 -22.46
CA ASP A 26 -22.84 30.79 -23.49
C ASP A 26 -21.76 29.83 -24.04
N LYS A 27 -21.66 29.82 -25.39
CA LYS A 27 -20.48 29.76 -26.28
C LYS A 27 -19.26 28.90 -25.90
N GLU A 28 -19.10 27.84 -26.71
CA GLU A 28 -17.89 27.45 -27.47
C GLU A 28 -16.55 27.28 -26.73
N THR A 29 -16.12 26.02 -26.64
CA THR A 29 -14.77 25.64 -27.08
C THR A 29 -14.86 24.25 -27.68
N GLU A 30 -14.80 24.19 -29.01
CA GLU A 30 -14.44 22.99 -29.75
C GLU A 30 -13.05 22.54 -29.29
N GLN A 31 -12.98 21.49 -28.47
CA GLN A 31 -11.84 20.59 -28.45
C GLN A 31 -12.22 19.24 -27.84
N GLN A 32 -11.85 18.19 -28.60
CA GLN A 32 -11.94 16.76 -28.31
C GLN A 32 -13.30 16.04 -28.43
N LEU A 33 -13.68 15.90 -29.71
CA LEU A 33 -14.20 14.69 -30.33
C LEU A 33 -13.56 13.38 -29.81
N VAL A 34 -14.08 12.77 -28.74
CA VAL A 34 -14.11 11.30 -28.56
C VAL A 34 -15.23 10.91 -27.59
N ALA A 35 -16.48 10.73 -28.04
CA ALA A 35 -17.47 10.03 -27.19
C ALA A 35 -18.85 9.65 -27.78
N ASN A 36 -19.16 9.80 -29.07
CA ASN A 36 -20.47 9.33 -29.57
C ASN A 36 -20.44 7.86 -29.98
N LYS A 37 -20.12 6.99 -29.01
CA LYS A 37 -20.38 5.55 -29.09
C LYS A 37 -21.33 5.20 -27.94
N SER A 38 -22.54 4.79 -28.33
CA SER A 38 -23.71 4.33 -27.56
C SER A 38 -23.61 4.36 -26.03
N ILE A 39 -24.45 5.17 -25.40
CA ILE A 39 -24.63 5.28 -23.93
C ILE A 39 -24.95 3.90 -23.28
N LYS A 40 -25.43 2.93 -24.07
CA LYS A 40 -25.69 1.55 -23.61
C LYS A 40 -24.43 0.80 -23.15
N ASP A 41 -23.28 1.01 -23.79
CA ASP A 41 -22.08 0.20 -23.52
C ASP A 41 -21.32 0.67 -22.26
N ARG A 42 -21.51 1.93 -21.85
CA ARG A 42 -20.78 2.51 -20.72
C ARG A 42 -21.40 2.20 -19.35
N ALA A 43 -22.67 1.81 -19.31
CA ALA A 43 -23.41 1.56 -18.08
C ALA A 43 -23.37 0.10 -17.59
N LEU A 44 -22.83 -0.82 -18.40
CA LEU A 44 -22.86 -2.26 -18.11
C LEU A 44 -21.54 -2.81 -17.53
N LEU A 45 -20.42 -2.13 -17.73
CA LEU A 45 -19.14 -2.60 -17.22
C LEU A 45 -19.01 -2.33 -15.73
N LEU A 46 -18.97 -3.39 -14.94
CA LEU A 46 -18.66 -3.36 -13.51
C LEU A 46 -17.15 -3.44 -13.28
N ALA A 47 -16.68 -2.86 -12.18
CA ALA A 47 -15.31 -2.98 -11.74
C ALA A 47 -15.25 -3.16 -10.23
N ALA A 48 -14.37 -4.05 -9.78
CA ALA A 48 -14.09 -4.31 -8.37
C ALA A 48 -12.76 -3.68 -7.95
N LEU A 49 -12.73 -3.14 -6.72
CA LEU A 49 -11.50 -2.73 -6.06
C LEU A 49 -10.90 -3.89 -5.27
N GLN A 50 -9.61 -3.78 -4.89
CA GLN A 50 -8.92 -4.76 -4.04
C GLN A 50 -9.61 -5.03 -2.69
N CYS A 51 -10.44 -4.10 -2.21
CA CYS A 51 -11.24 -4.28 -1.01
C CYS A 51 -12.53 -5.09 -1.22
N GLY A 52 -12.80 -5.55 -2.45
CA GLY A 52 -13.99 -6.35 -2.82
C GLY A 52 -15.23 -5.54 -3.21
N HIS A 53 -15.20 -4.21 -3.06
CA HIS A 53 -16.34 -3.36 -3.41
C HIS A 53 -16.46 -3.15 -4.92
N VAL A 54 -17.70 -3.21 -5.43
CA VAL A 54 -18.02 -3.17 -6.87
C VAL A 54 -18.75 -1.88 -7.23
N PHE A 55 -18.35 -1.28 -8.36
CA PHE A 55 -18.90 -0.04 -8.91
C PHE A 55 -19.03 -0.15 -10.43
N HIS A 56 -19.73 0.79 -11.09
CA HIS A 56 -19.56 0.94 -12.54
C HIS A 56 -18.12 1.37 -12.85
N SER A 57 -17.50 0.72 -13.83
CA SER A 57 -16.11 0.96 -14.26
C SER A 57 -15.84 2.45 -14.51
N HIS A 58 -16.75 3.15 -15.19
CA HIS A 58 -16.59 4.58 -15.44
C HIS A 58 -16.67 5.42 -14.16
N CYS A 59 -17.57 5.07 -13.24
CA CYS A 59 -17.79 5.81 -12.00
C CYS A 59 -16.56 5.74 -11.10
N ILE A 60 -16.01 4.54 -10.90
CA ILE A 60 -14.86 4.39 -10.03
C ILE A 60 -13.58 4.96 -10.65
N ASN A 61 -13.36 4.82 -11.96
CA ASN A 61 -12.21 5.43 -12.62
C ASN A 61 -12.23 6.96 -12.53
N THR A 62 -13.41 7.58 -12.69
CA THR A 62 -13.56 9.04 -12.54
C THR A 62 -13.32 9.49 -11.10
N TRP A 63 -13.78 8.71 -10.12
CA TRP A 63 -13.56 9.01 -8.71
C TRP A 63 -12.06 9.00 -8.35
N LEU A 64 -11.34 7.97 -8.79
CA LEU A 64 -9.91 7.83 -8.52
C LEU A 64 -9.06 8.89 -9.24
N GLN A 65 -9.47 9.34 -10.44
CA GLN A 65 -8.79 10.41 -11.17
C GLN A 65 -8.97 11.80 -10.54
N LYS A 66 -10.13 12.06 -9.91
CA LYS A 66 -10.42 13.36 -9.28
C LYS A 66 -9.79 13.53 -7.90
N THR A 67 -9.34 12.45 -7.26
CA THR A 67 -8.81 12.48 -5.89
C THR A 67 -7.29 12.64 -5.92
N SER A 68 -6.83 13.90 -5.91
CA SER A 68 -5.42 14.27 -6.10
C SER A 68 -4.44 13.85 -4.99
N SER A 69 -4.93 13.42 -3.82
CA SER A 69 -4.10 13.16 -2.63
C SER A 69 -4.10 11.71 -2.15
N ALA A 70 -5.13 10.92 -2.45
CA ALA A 70 -5.15 9.49 -2.18
C ALA A 70 -6.33 8.82 -2.93
N SER A 71 -6.02 7.85 -3.78
CA SER A 71 -7.02 6.94 -4.36
C SER A 71 -7.58 6.04 -3.25
N VAL A 72 -8.77 6.36 -2.72
CA VAL A 72 -9.44 5.60 -1.66
C VAL A 72 -10.79 5.05 -2.12
N CYS A 73 -11.18 3.90 -1.56
CA CYS A 73 -12.48 3.31 -1.82
C CYS A 73 -13.63 4.18 -1.26
N PRO A 74 -14.67 4.52 -2.05
CA PRO A 74 -15.81 5.30 -1.57
C PRO A 74 -16.62 4.65 -0.44
N LEU A 75 -16.58 3.33 -0.29
CA LEU A 75 -17.40 2.58 0.67
C LEU A 75 -16.69 2.31 1.99
N CYS A 76 -15.38 2.10 1.98
CA CYS A 76 -14.64 1.70 3.18
C CYS A 76 -13.38 2.51 3.45
N SER A 77 -13.11 3.54 2.65
CA SER A 77 -11.95 4.43 2.76
C SER A 77 -10.58 3.75 2.72
N LYS A 78 -10.52 2.44 2.41
CA LYS A 78 -9.26 1.72 2.24
C LYS A 78 -8.51 2.28 1.02
N PRO A 79 -7.17 2.42 1.09
CA PRO A 79 -6.38 2.86 -0.03
C PRO A 79 -6.51 1.88 -1.19
N VAL A 80 -6.45 2.40 -2.41
CA VAL A 80 -6.50 1.66 -3.68
C VAL A 80 -5.13 1.79 -4.32
N ASN A 81 -4.32 0.74 -4.23
CA ASN A 81 -2.94 0.73 -4.72
C ASN A 81 -2.81 0.09 -6.11
N VAL A 82 -3.90 -0.48 -6.63
CA VAL A 82 -3.96 -1.17 -7.92
C VAL A 82 -5.16 -0.67 -8.70
N SER A 83 -5.09 -0.75 -10.03
CA SER A 83 -6.20 -0.34 -10.89
C SER A 83 -7.45 -1.22 -10.65
N PRO A 84 -8.67 -0.66 -10.77
CA PRO A 84 -9.90 -1.45 -10.64
C PRO A 84 -9.96 -2.59 -11.66
N VAL A 85 -10.34 -3.78 -11.22
CA VAL A 85 -10.48 -4.98 -12.07
C VAL A 85 -11.84 -4.95 -12.74
N LYS A 86 -11.87 -4.95 -14.08
CA LYS A 86 -13.12 -5.00 -14.86
C LYS A 86 -13.73 -6.40 -14.75
N LEU A 87 -15.00 -6.46 -14.39
CA LEU A 87 -15.78 -7.69 -14.33
C LEU A 87 -16.53 -7.86 -15.65
N PHE A 88 -16.30 -8.98 -16.32
CA PHE A 88 -17.04 -9.39 -17.50
C PHE A 88 -18.05 -10.44 -17.03
N LEU A 89 -19.31 -10.03 -16.87
CA LEU A 89 -20.41 -10.96 -16.63
C LEU A 89 -20.96 -11.33 -18.01
N GLN A 90 -20.69 -12.55 -18.45
CA GLN A 90 -21.42 -13.14 -19.57
C GLN A 90 -22.84 -13.40 -19.06
N ILE A 91 -23.75 -12.50 -19.42
CA ILE A 91 -25.16 -12.76 -19.30
C ILE A 91 -25.60 -12.95 -20.74
N ASP A 92 -25.80 -14.19 -21.14
CA ASP A 92 -26.26 -14.49 -22.49
C ASP A 92 -27.65 -13.85 -22.67
N ASP A 93 -27.78 -13.00 -23.69
CA ASP A 93 -28.98 -12.20 -23.95
C ASP A 93 -30.23 -13.07 -24.23
N GLU A 94 -30.07 -14.38 -24.46
CA GLU A 94 -31.19 -15.32 -24.64
C GLU A 94 -32.01 -15.56 -23.36
N ASP A 95 -31.42 -15.40 -22.17
CA ASP A 95 -32.12 -15.71 -20.91
C ASP A 95 -32.96 -14.55 -20.35
N ILE A 96 -32.71 -13.31 -20.79
CA ILE A 96 -33.45 -12.14 -20.29
C ILE A 96 -34.79 -11.94 -21.03
N ALA A 97 -34.90 -12.39 -22.28
CA ALA A 97 -36.12 -12.22 -23.09
C ALA A 97 -37.22 -13.27 -22.77
N HIS A 98 -36.92 -14.31 -22.00
CA HIS A 98 -37.85 -15.42 -21.72
C HIS A 98 -38.26 -15.57 -20.25
N ALA A 99 -37.85 -14.67 -19.37
CA ALA A 99 -38.34 -14.63 -17.99
C ALA A 99 -39.80 -14.13 -17.93
N LYS A 100 -40.76 -15.00 -18.29
CA LYS A 100 -42.13 -14.90 -17.79
C LYS A 100 -42.09 -15.26 -16.30
N PRO A 101 -42.40 -14.33 -15.38
CA PRO A 101 -42.50 -14.68 -13.97
C PRO A 101 -43.70 -15.63 -13.85
N ASN A 102 -43.47 -16.85 -13.35
CA ASN A 102 -44.47 -17.88 -13.02
C ASN A 102 -44.84 -18.89 -14.11
N GLN A 103 -43.88 -19.52 -14.78
CA GLN A 103 -44.10 -20.89 -15.28
C GLN A 103 -43.39 -21.90 -14.38
N PRO A 104 -44.04 -23.01 -13.99
CA PRO A 104 -43.40 -24.05 -13.21
C PRO A 104 -42.25 -24.63 -14.03
N LEU A 105 -41.05 -24.59 -13.46
CA LEU A 105 -39.86 -25.27 -13.97
C LEU A 105 -40.27 -26.70 -14.36
N LYS A 106 -40.06 -27.08 -15.63
CA LYS A 106 -40.15 -28.49 -16.03
C LYS A 106 -39.21 -29.26 -15.10
N LYS A 107 -39.78 -30.10 -14.24
CA LYS A 107 -39.02 -31.08 -13.47
C LYS A 107 -38.42 -32.05 -14.48
N ILE A 108 -37.21 -31.76 -14.93
CA ILE A 108 -36.40 -32.74 -15.64
C ILE A 108 -36.20 -33.88 -14.63
N SER A 109 -36.58 -35.10 -14.99
CA SER A 109 -36.33 -36.24 -14.11
C SER A 109 -34.83 -36.43 -13.98
N VAL A 110 -34.38 -36.82 -12.79
CA VAL A 110 -32.96 -37.13 -12.53
C VAL A 110 -32.45 -38.18 -13.53
N ASP A 111 -33.33 -39.08 -13.97
CA ASP A 111 -33.07 -40.12 -14.96
C ASP A 111 -32.81 -39.55 -16.36
N GLU A 112 -33.53 -38.49 -16.76
CA GLU A 112 -33.34 -37.82 -18.04
C GLU A 112 -32.05 -36.98 -18.06
N LEU A 113 -31.66 -36.44 -16.91
CA LEU A 113 -30.36 -35.79 -16.72
C LEU A 113 -29.22 -36.82 -16.77
N SER A 114 -29.37 -37.96 -16.09
CA SER A 114 -28.40 -39.06 -16.07
C SER A 114 -28.16 -39.67 -17.45
N ASN A 115 -29.23 -39.81 -18.25
CA ASN A 115 -29.13 -40.28 -19.63
C ASN A 115 -28.43 -39.27 -20.55
N LYS A 116 -28.67 -37.96 -20.37
CA LYS A 116 -27.92 -36.92 -21.11
C LYS A 116 -26.44 -36.88 -20.73
N ILE A 117 -26.11 -37.05 -19.46
CA ILE A 117 -24.72 -37.14 -18.98
C ILE A 117 -24.02 -38.35 -19.62
N SER A 118 -24.71 -39.48 -19.68
CA SER A 118 -24.19 -40.73 -20.28
C SER A 118 -24.02 -40.62 -21.80
N GLN A 119 -24.93 -39.95 -22.50
CA GLN A 119 -24.87 -39.74 -23.95
C GLN A 119 -23.81 -38.72 -24.38
N LEU A 120 -23.49 -37.74 -23.53
CA LEU A 120 -22.49 -36.71 -23.84
C LEU A 120 -21.05 -37.13 -23.56
N GLY A 121 -20.81 -38.37 -23.09
CA GLY A 121 -19.45 -38.87 -22.88
C GLY A 121 -18.63 -37.99 -21.92
N ILE A 122 -19.28 -37.23 -21.04
CA ILE A 122 -18.61 -36.48 -19.97
C ILE A 122 -18.36 -37.47 -18.82
N THR A 123 -17.67 -38.56 -19.13
CA THR A 123 -16.84 -39.23 -18.13
C THR A 123 -15.58 -38.39 -18.03
N GLN A 124 -15.32 -37.82 -16.85
CA GLN A 124 -14.08 -37.15 -16.48
C GLN A 124 -12.89 -38.06 -16.85
N SER A 125 -12.28 -37.84 -18.01
CA SER A 125 -11.03 -38.48 -18.43
C SER A 125 -9.98 -37.46 -18.85
N LEU A 126 -10.15 -36.21 -18.41
CA LEU A 126 -9.13 -35.17 -18.40
C LEU A 126 -8.87 -34.87 -16.91
N ASP A 127 -7.68 -35.22 -16.40
CA ASP A 127 -6.94 -34.54 -15.31
C ASP A 127 -6.10 -35.41 -14.35
N ASP A 128 -5.87 -36.70 -14.60
CA ASP A 128 -4.95 -37.48 -13.72
C ASP A 128 -3.47 -37.10 -13.91
N SER A 129 -3.06 -36.69 -15.12
CA SER A 129 -1.65 -36.32 -15.39
C SER A 129 -1.30 -34.91 -14.92
N GLU A 130 -2.26 -33.98 -14.98
CA GLU A 130 -2.06 -32.61 -14.50
C GLU A 130 -2.10 -32.55 -12.97
N ASN A 131 -2.99 -33.30 -12.30
CA ASN A 131 -2.99 -33.38 -10.84
C ASN A 131 -1.68 -33.96 -10.27
N ASN A 132 -1.15 -35.05 -10.86
CA ASN A 132 0.09 -35.66 -10.36
C ASN A 132 1.33 -34.75 -10.52
N ASN A 133 1.38 -33.99 -11.61
CA ASN A 133 2.45 -33.00 -11.81
C ASN A 133 2.30 -31.82 -10.84
N ASN A 134 1.07 -31.37 -10.59
CA ASN A 134 0.80 -30.32 -9.61
C ASN A 134 1.11 -30.77 -8.18
N ASP A 135 0.81 -32.02 -7.81
CA ASP A 135 1.12 -32.59 -6.50
C ASP A 135 2.63 -32.66 -6.26
N LYS A 136 3.42 -33.11 -7.26
CA LYS A 136 4.89 -33.10 -7.17
C LYS A 136 5.46 -31.69 -7.09
N ALA A 137 4.91 -30.75 -7.85
CA ALA A 137 5.30 -29.34 -7.77
C ALA A 137 4.99 -28.75 -6.39
N LEU A 138 3.84 -29.11 -5.81
CA LEU A 138 3.41 -28.68 -4.48
C LEU A 138 4.33 -29.23 -3.38
N GLU A 139 4.73 -30.49 -3.47
CA GLU A 139 5.67 -31.11 -2.53
C GLU A 139 7.07 -30.45 -2.58
N LEU A 140 7.57 -30.18 -3.78
CA LEU A 140 8.85 -29.48 -3.97
C LEU A 140 8.81 -28.04 -3.41
N VAL A 141 7.68 -27.35 -3.60
CA VAL A 141 7.47 -26.00 -3.06
C VAL A 141 7.43 -26.05 -1.53
N ASN A 142 6.75 -27.02 -0.93
CA ASN A 142 6.70 -27.18 0.53
C ASN A 142 8.07 -27.47 1.13
N GLU A 143 8.87 -28.34 0.50
CA GLU A 143 10.24 -28.62 0.97
C GLU A 143 11.11 -27.34 0.90
N LYS A 144 10.93 -26.53 -0.14
CA LYS A 144 11.64 -25.25 -0.29
C LYS A 144 11.18 -24.22 0.75
N ILE A 145 9.88 -24.16 1.06
CA ILE A 145 9.34 -23.32 2.12
C ILE A 145 9.95 -23.70 3.46
N GLU A 146 10.03 -24.99 3.80
CA GLU A 146 10.60 -25.46 5.06
C GLU A 146 12.08 -25.05 5.21
N LYS A 147 12.86 -25.21 4.14
CA LYS A 147 14.27 -24.77 4.10
C LYS A 147 14.38 -23.25 4.30
N LEU A 148 13.53 -22.47 3.64
CA LEU A 148 13.50 -21.02 3.78
C LEU A 148 13.09 -20.58 5.19
N CYS A 149 12.13 -21.25 5.82
CA CYS A 149 11.74 -20.98 7.21
C CYS A 149 12.89 -21.21 8.18
N LYS A 150 13.68 -22.29 8.00
CA LYS A 150 14.88 -22.56 8.82
C LYS A 150 15.93 -21.46 8.66
N ILE A 151 16.16 -21.00 7.43
CA ILE A 151 17.09 -19.90 7.14
C ILE A 151 16.61 -18.60 7.80
N ALA A 152 15.32 -18.24 7.62
CA ALA A 152 14.74 -17.04 8.21
C ALA A 152 14.84 -17.02 9.73
N HIS A 153 14.53 -18.15 10.39
CA HIS A 153 14.64 -18.26 11.84
C HIS A 153 16.08 -18.05 12.35
N ASN A 154 17.06 -18.63 11.66
CA ASN A 154 18.47 -18.43 12.01
C ASN A 154 18.90 -16.95 11.80
N GLN A 155 18.45 -16.31 10.72
CA GLN A 155 18.73 -14.90 10.46
C GLN A 155 18.12 -13.99 11.54
N GLU A 156 16.89 -14.26 11.98
CA GLU A 156 16.26 -13.52 13.09
C GLU A 156 17.06 -13.63 14.39
N LYS A 157 17.57 -14.83 14.69
CA LYS A 157 18.42 -15.06 15.86
C LYS A 157 19.73 -14.25 15.76
N GLN A 158 20.37 -14.22 14.59
CA GLN A 158 21.57 -13.39 14.38
C GLN A 158 21.28 -11.88 14.50
N ILE A 159 20.18 -11.42 13.90
CA ILE A 159 19.76 -10.02 13.94
C ILE A 159 19.47 -9.58 15.38
N SER A 160 18.78 -10.41 16.17
CA SER A 160 18.51 -10.09 17.58
C SER A 160 19.80 -9.97 18.40
N GLY A 161 20.77 -10.86 18.18
CA GLY A 161 22.11 -10.76 18.79
C GLY A 161 22.84 -9.47 18.43
N LEU A 162 22.88 -9.10 17.14
CA LEU A 162 23.51 -7.86 16.66
C LEU A 162 22.82 -6.60 17.20
N LYS A 163 21.49 -6.61 17.33
CA LYS A 163 20.72 -5.50 17.92
C LYS A 163 21.13 -5.23 19.36
N GLU A 164 21.28 -6.28 20.18
CA GLU A 164 21.68 -6.11 21.57
C GLU A 164 23.14 -5.62 21.69
N GLN A 165 24.05 -6.18 20.88
CA GLN A 165 25.43 -5.67 20.82
C GLN A 165 25.48 -4.18 20.46
N ASN A 166 24.68 -3.75 19.49
CA ASN A 166 24.62 -2.35 19.09
C ASN A 166 24.08 -1.44 20.21
N LYS A 167 23.08 -1.91 20.96
CA LYS A 167 22.54 -1.20 22.14
C LYS A 167 23.61 -1.01 23.22
N ILE A 168 24.40 -2.05 23.52
CA ILE A 168 25.52 -1.97 24.47
C ILE A 168 26.59 -1.00 23.96
N SER A 169 26.98 -1.09 22.70
CA SER A 169 27.97 -0.19 22.08
C SER A 169 27.54 1.27 22.10
N LYS A 170 26.25 1.57 21.84
CA LYS A 170 25.68 2.92 21.96
C LYS A 170 25.78 3.47 23.39
N LYS A 171 25.43 2.65 24.39
CA LYS A 171 25.57 3.05 25.81
C LYS A 171 27.03 3.33 26.17
N LYS A 172 27.96 2.46 25.76
CA LYS A 172 29.40 2.67 25.97
C LYS A 172 29.89 3.96 25.32
N ARG A 173 29.50 4.24 24.08
CA ARG A 173 29.85 5.48 23.37
C ARG A 173 29.31 6.72 24.07
N SER A 174 28.06 6.70 24.53
CA SER A 174 27.47 7.80 25.29
C SER A 174 28.24 8.05 26.60
N HIS A 175 28.55 7.00 27.35
CA HIS A 175 29.34 7.11 28.58
C HIS A 175 30.75 7.68 28.32
N LEU A 176 31.42 7.22 27.26
CA LEU A 176 32.73 7.74 26.85
C LEU A 176 32.66 9.22 26.50
N TYR A 177 31.62 9.65 25.78
CA TYR A 177 31.42 11.06 25.44
C TYR A 177 31.24 11.93 26.70
N CYS A 178 30.43 11.48 27.66
CA CYS A 178 30.27 12.18 28.94
C CYS A 178 31.60 12.29 29.71
N ARG A 179 32.41 11.23 29.72
CA ARG A 179 33.72 11.25 30.39
C ARG A 179 34.69 12.22 29.69
N LEU A 180 34.73 12.21 28.37
CA LEU A 180 35.57 13.12 27.58
C LEU A 180 35.16 14.58 27.80
N ALA A 181 33.85 14.86 27.85
CA ALA A 181 33.35 16.21 28.11
C ALA A 181 33.75 16.74 29.49
N ARG A 182 33.70 15.89 30.54
CA ARG A 182 34.16 16.27 31.89
C ARG A 182 35.65 16.60 31.90
N SER A 183 36.48 15.71 31.36
CA SER A 183 37.93 15.92 31.28
C SER A 183 38.27 17.17 30.45
N SER A 184 37.54 17.44 29.37
CA SER A 184 37.72 18.66 28.59
C SER A 184 37.40 19.92 29.39
N ASN A 185 36.37 19.89 30.23
CA ASN A 185 36.02 21.03 31.09
C ASN A 185 37.06 21.23 32.20
N GLU A 186 37.53 20.16 32.84
CA GLU A 186 38.62 20.22 33.84
C GLU A 186 39.89 20.84 33.25
N ILE A 187 40.28 20.42 32.03
CA ILE A 187 41.43 21.00 31.33
C ILE A 187 41.21 22.50 31.07
N LYS A 188 40.01 22.90 30.64
CA LYS A 188 39.71 24.33 30.42
C LYS A 188 39.83 25.14 31.70
N GLU A 189 39.33 24.63 32.81
CA GLU A 189 39.43 25.29 34.11
C GLU A 189 40.89 25.46 34.53
N LEU A 190 41.69 24.39 34.47
CA LEU A 190 43.13 24.44 34.74
C LEU A 190 43.87 25.41 33.82
N MET A 191 43.53 25.46 32.53
CA MET A 191 44.10 26.43 31.59
C MET A 191 43.80 27.87 31.99
N THR A 192 42.59 28.16 32.50
CA THR A 192 42.28 29.51 33.00
C THR A 192 43.08 29.86 34.25
N ASP A 193 43.29 28.91 35.15
CA ASP A 193 44.07 29.15 36.38
C ASP A 193 45.56 29.32 36.11
N VAL A 194 46.13 28.54 35.18
CA VAL A 194 47.50 28.75 34.70
C VAL A 194 47.64 30.15 34.08
N SER A 195 46.67 30.58 33.26
CA SER A 195 46.69 31.92 32.67
C SER A 195 46.67 33.03 33.73
N LYS A 196 45.87 32.87 34.80
CA LYS A 196 45.86 33.84 35.93
C LYS A 196 47.21 33.87 36.65
N LYS A 197 47.79 32.71 36.95
CA LYS A 197 49.09 32.61 37.62
C LYS A 197 50.21 33.23 36.79
N ASN A 198 50.22 33.02 35.48
CA ASN A 198 51.22 33.65 34.60
C ASN A 198 51.15 35.18 34.68
N LYS A 199 49.96 35.78 34.66
CA LYS A 199 49.82 37.24 34.83
C LYS A 199 50.36 37.74 36.17
N LEU A 200 50.22 36.95 37.24
CA LEU A 200 50.79 37.30 38.54
C LEU A 200 52.32 37.21 38.53
N ILE A 201 52.87 36.18 37.88
CA ILE A 201 54.32 36.05 37.68
C ILE A 201 54.84 37.27 36.91
N ASP A 202 54.21 37.64 35.79
CA ASP A 202 54.59 38.82 35.01
C ASP A 202 54.57 40.11 35.88
N SER A 203 53.58 40.26 36.76
CA SER A 203 53.50 41.40 37.69
C SER A 203 54.65 41.41 38.70
N LEU A 204 54.95 40.25 39.29
CA LEU A 204 56.04 40.11 40.26
C LEU A 204 57.41 40.30 39.62
N GLU A 205 57.62 39.80 38.40
CA GLU A 205 58.85 40.01 37.63
C GLU A 205 59.08 41.51 37.36
N ASN A 206 58.03 42.25 37.03
CA ASN A 206 58.10 43.71 36.88
C ASN A 206 58.48 44.42 38.19
N GLU A 207 57.89 44.02 39.32
CA GLU A 207 58.23 44.58 40.64
C GLU A 207 59.68 44.30 41.04
N ILE A 208 60.15 43.06 40.83
CA ILE A 208 61.54 42.66 41.09
C ILE A 208 62.50 43.49 40.22
N ALA A 209 62.19 43.68 38.95
CA ALA A 209 63.00 44.50 38.04
C ALA A 209 63.12 45.96 38.51
N LEU A 210 62.02 46.56 39.00
CA LEU A 210 62.04 47.91 39.55
C LEU A 210 62.89 48.02 40.83
N LEU A 211 62.79 47.04 41.74
CA LEU A 211 63.59 47.01 42.96
C LEU A 211 65.09 46.84 42.66
N ALA A 212 65.44 46.01 41.68
CA ALA A 212 66.83 45.80 41.27
C ALA A 212 67.47 47.09 40.72
N LEU A 213 66.72 47.91 39.96
CA LEU A 213 67.20 49.21 39.45
C LEU A 213 67.35 50.26 40.56
N GLY A 214 66.52 50.20 41.61
CA GLY A 214 66.60 51.10 42.76
C GLY A 214 67.79 50.85 43.70
N GLN A 215 68.41 49.67 43.65
CA GLN A 215 69.57 49.30 44.45
C GLN A 215 70.93 49.59 43.76
N THR A 216 70.92 50.08 42.52
CA THR A 216 72.14 50.37 41.73
C THR A 216 72.58 51.85 41.74
N LEU A 217 72.02 52.68 42.63
CA LEU A 217 72.40 54.08 42.87
C LEU A 217 73.07 54.22 44.24
#